data_AF-A0A5J4RPV5-F1
#
_entry.id   AF-A0A5J4RPV5-F1
#
_cell.length_a   1.000
_cell.length_b   1.000
_cell.length_c   1.000
_cell.angle_alpha   90.00
_cell.angle_beta   90.00
_cell.angle_gamma   90.00
#
_symmetry.space_group_name_H-M   'P 1'
#
loop_
_entity.id
_entity.type
_entity.pdbx_description
1 polymer ?
#
loop_
_entity_poly.entity_id
_entity_poly.type
_entity_poly.pdbx_seq_one_letter_code
_entity_poly.pdbx_strand_id
1 'polypeptide(L)'
;MTTSQKSCNFVVMKIQITLHCPDCQSTKIKKNGRKSSRKQNYYCKNCGRQFIGNHALSYKGCHSDLNQRILTMLVRGVGIRDISEIEKVSINKVLSVLVRSNHKIKPKQSHYDKPEVDELWTYVGNKKNKVWLIYAYINSNKYFQLNYKPF
;
A
#
# COMPACT_ATOMS: atom_id res chain seq x y z
N MET A 1 -62.44 27.24 -6.50
CA MET A 1 -61.06 27.65 -6.14
C MET A 1 -60.61 26.78 -4.97
N THR A 2 -59.55 25.99 -5.12
CA THR A 2 -58.62 25.54 -4.04
C THR A 2 -57.65 24.53 -4.65
N THR A 3 -56.52 25.03 -5.14
CA THR A 3 -55.37 24.20 -5.54
C THR A 3 -54.60 23.81 -4.29
N SER A 4 -54.68 22.53 -3.91
CA SER A 4 -53.90 21.95 -2.81
C SER A 4 -52.43 21.88 -3.20
N GLN A 5 -51.62 22.84 -2.73
CA GLN A 5 -50.16 22.77 -2.80
C GLN A 5 -49.66 21.63 -1.91
N LYS A 6 -49.29 20.51 -2.52
CA LYS A 6 -48.52 19.46 -1.84
C LYS A 6 -47.11 19.98 -1.60
N SER A 7 -46.82 20.40 -0.37
CA SER A 7 -45.47 20.75 0.07
C SER A 7 -44.62 19.47 0.14
N CYS A 8 -43.71 19.29 -0.80
CA CYS A 8 -42.72 18.22 -0.72
C CYS A 8 -41.59 18.67 0.22
N ASN A 9 -41.56 18.12 1.44
CA ASN A 9 -40.50 18.40 2.40
C ASN A 9 -39.18 17.78 1.91
N PHE A 10 -38.28 18.64 1.41
CA PHE A 10 -36.96 18.23 0.96
C PHE A 10 -36.01 18.13 2.17
N VAL A 11 -35.82 16.92 2.70
CA VAL A 11 -34.86 16.69 3.79
C VAL A 11 -33.45 16.66 3.21
N VAL A 12 -32.67 17.73 3.41
CA VAL A 12 -31.26 17.79 3.02
C VAL A 12 -30.39 17.08 4.06
N MET A 13 -29.96 15.85 3.78
CA MET A 13 -28.92 15.19 4.58
C MET A 13 -27.55 15.85 4.32
N LYS A 14 -26.98 16.50 5.34
CA LYS A 14 -25.59 16.97 5.33
C LYS A 14 -24.65 15.82 5.70
N ILE A 15 -24.03 15.20 4.70
CA ILE A 15 -22.94 14.23 4.93
C ILE A 15 -21.64 15.03 5.14
N GLN A 16 -21.08 14.98 6.35
CA GLN A 16 -19.76 15.51 6.64
C GLN A 16 -18.71 14.45 6.33
N ILE A 17 -17.91 14.65 5.28
CA ILE A 17 -16.79 13.77 4.93
C ILE A 17 -15.51 14.33 5.56
N THR A 18 -14.97 13.63 6.55
CA THR A 18 -13.65 13.96 7.13
C THR A 18 -12.56 13.54 6.15
N LEU A 19 -11.67 14.47 5.82
CA LEU A 19 -10.55 14.23 4.89
C LEU A 19 -9.23 14.28 5.64
N HIS A 20 -8.33 13.38 5.26
CA HIS A 20 -6.95 13.33 5.74
C HIS A 20 -6.00 13.40 4.56
N CYS A 21 -4.86 14.07 4.75
CA CYS A 21 -3.80 14.09 3.75
C CYS A 21 -3.22 12.68 3.57
N PRO A 22 -3.13 12.13 2.34
CA PRO A 22 -2.57 10.79 2.14
C PRO A 22 -1.11 10.62 2.54
N ASP A 23 -0.33 11.71 2.64
CA ASP A 23 1.09 11.62 2.99
C ASP A 23 1.36 11.87 4.47
N CYS A 24 0.81 12.95 5.03
CA CYS A 24 1.10 13.35 6.42
C CYS A 24 -0.08 13.18 7.37
N GLN A 25 -1.20 12.62 6.90
CA GLN A 25 -2.45 12.37 7.67
C GLN A 25 -3.10 13.61 8.30
N SER A 26 -2.56 14.81 8.06
CA SER A 26 -3.08 16.08 8.57
C SER A 26 -4.51 16.35 8.08
N THR A 27 -5.34 16.92 8.96
CA THR A 27 -6.69 17.41 8.68
C THR A 27 -6.70 18.85 8.15
N LYS A 28 -5.55 19.54 8.14
CA LYS A 28 -5.41 20.92 7.66
C LYS A 28 -5.47 21.00 6.13
N ILE A 29 -6.68 20.85 5.57
CA ILE A 29 -6.93 20.71 4.13
C ILE A 29 -7.84 21.84 3.64
N LYS A 30 -7.52 22.39 2.46
CA LYS A 30 -8.39 23.34 1.73
C LYS A 30 -8.77 22.81 0.35
N LYS A 31 -9.89 23.25 -0.21
CA LYS A 31 -10.24 23.02 -1.63
C LYS A 31 -9.25 23.79 -2.53
N ASN A 32 -8.85 23.19 -3.64
CA ASN A 32 -7.85 23.73 -4.57
C ASN A 32 -8.25 23.51 -6.04
N GLY A 33 -9.42 24.04 -6.41
CA GLY A 33 -9.98 23.87 -7.76
C GLY A 33 -10.45 22.44 -8.05
N ARG A 34 -10.65 22.13 -9.33
CA ARG A 34 -11.05 20.80 -9.82
C ARG A 34 -10.00 20.26 -10.79
N LYS A 35 -9.78 18.95 -10.80
CA LYS A 35 -8.93 18.29 -11.82
C LYS A 35 -9.65 18.24 -13.17
N SER A 36 -8.92 17.94 -14.25
CA SER A 36 -9.49 17.68 -15.59
C SER A 36 -10.57 16.58 -15.57
N SER A 37 -10.45 15.61 -14.66
CA SER A 37 -11.46 14.59 -14.38
C SER A 37 -12.73 15.11 -13.68
N ARG A 38 -12.89 16.44 -13.56
CA ARG A 38 -13.97 17.17 -12.86
C ARG A 38 -14.08 16.86 -11.36
N LYS A 39 -13.12 16.14 -10.77
CA LYS A 39 -13.09 15.81 -9.34
C LYS A 39 -12.56 16.97 -8.52
N GLN A 40 -13.06 17.11 -7.29
CA GLN A 40 -12.56 18.10 -6.34
C GLN A 40 -11.09 17.81 -6.01
N ASN A 41 -10.23 18.81 -6.23
CA ASN A 41 -8.83 18.78 -5.82
C ASN A 41 -8.70 19.46 -4.46
N TYR A 42 -7.85 18.93 -3.60
CA TYR A 42 -7.58 19.40 -2.26
C TYR A 42 -6.09 19.71 -2.11
N TYR A 43 -5.77 20.63 -1.21
CA TYR A 43 -4.40 21.02 -0.88
C TYR A 43 -4.18 20.88 0.62
N CYS A 44 -3.16 20.13 1.01
CA CYS A 44 -2.74 20.00 2.39
C CYS A 44 -1.85 21.19 2.78
N LYS A 45 -2.27 21.97 3.79
CA LYS A 45 -1.48 23.11 4.28
C LYS A 45 -0.22 22.70 5.04
N ASN A 46 -0.15 21.46 5.53
CA ASN A 46 1.00 20.98 6.31
C ASN A 46 2.19 20.56 5.41
N CYS A 47 1.96 19.67 4.43
CA CYS A 47 3.02 19.15 3.57
C CYS A 47 2.97 19.66 2.12
N GLY A 48 2.04 20.56 1.78
CA GLY A 48 1.89 21.13 0.45
C GLY A 48 1.30 20.19 -0.62
N ARG A 49 0.93 18.95 -0.28
CA ARG A 49 0.42 17.97 -1.25
C ARG A 49 -0.94 18.37 -1.82
N GLN A 50 -1.07 18.23 -3.13
CA GLN A 50 -2.36 18.25 -3.82
C GLN A 50 -2.90 16.82 -4.02
N PHE A 51 -4.18 16.60 -3.76
CA PHE A 51 -4.79 15.27 -3.87
C PHE A 51 -6.30 15.33 -4.12
N ILE A 52 -6.87 14.23 -4.60
CA ILE A 52 -8.32 14.00 -4.65
C ILE A 52 -8.68 13.18 -3.41
N GLY A 53 -9.78 13.52 -2.74
CA GLY A 53 -10.24 12.76 -1.57
C GLY A 53 -10.55 11.30 -1.91
N ASN A 54 -10.28 10.38 -0.98
CA ASN A 54 -10.46 8.93 -1.18
C ASN A 54 -11.88 8.56 -1.65
N HIS A 55 -12.90 9.30 -1.20
CA HIS A 55 -14.31 9.12 -1.60
C HIS A 55 -14.58 9.38 -3.10
N ALA A 56 -13.70 10.12 -3.78
CA ALA A 56 -13.86 10.49 -5.18
C ALA A 56 -12.85 9.78 -6.11
N LEU A 57 -12.02 8.88 -5.58
CA LEU A 57 -11.10 8.09 -6.40
C LEU A 57 -11.91 7.06 -7.20
N SER A 58 -11.71 7.04 -8.53
CA SER A 58 -12.32 6.02 -9.42
C SER A 58 -11.39 4.85 -9.65
N TYR A 59 -10.07 5.09 -9.52
CA TYR A 59 -9.07 4.06 -9.67
C TYR A 59 -8.69 3.51 -8.29
N LYS A 60 -9.07 2.26 -8.01
CA LYS A 60 -8.78 1.55 -6.75
C LYS A 60 -7.28 1.55 -6.42
N GLY A 61 -6.44 1.53 -7.47
CA GLY A 61 -4.97 1.60 -7.37
C GLY A 61 -4.39 2.84 -6.67
N CYS A 62 -5.19 3.88 -6.48
CA CYS A 62 -4.80 5.16 -5.88
C CYS A 62 -5.20 5.30 -4.40
N HIS A 63 -5.95 4.33 -3.86
CA HIS A 63 -6.31 4.35 -2.44
C HIS A 63 -5.08 4.15 -1.56
N SER A 64 -4.98 4.94 -0.49
CA SER A 64 -3.84 4.94 0.45
C SER A 64 -3.51 3.54 0.99
N ASP A 65 -4.54 2.76 1.30
CA ASP A 65 -4.40 1.52 2.07
C ASP A 65 -4.16 0.31 1.17
N LEU A 66 -4.28 0.47 -0.15
CA LEU A 66 -4.09 -0.63 -1.09
C LEU A 66 -2.66 -1.16 -1.06
N ASN A 67 -1.66 -0.28 -1.02
CA ASN A 67 -0.27 -0.72 -1.05
C ASN A 67 0.06 -1.61 0.16
N GLN A 68 -0.45 -1.28 1.34
CA GLN A 68 -0.26 -2.08 2.56
C GLN A 68 -0.95 -3.45 2.47
N ARG A 69 -2.16 -3.51 1.90
CA ARG A 69 -2.87 -4.78 1.65
C ARG A 69 -2.11 -5.67 0.66
N ILE A 70 -1.65 -5.10 -0.45
CA ILE A 70 -0.80 -5.81 -1.44
C ILE A 70 0.44 -6.38 -0.75
N LEU A 71 1.16 -5.59 0.06
CA LEU A 71 2.34 -6.07 0.77
C LEU A 71 2.03 -7.19 1.76
N THR A 72 0.91 -7.07 2.48
CA THR A 72 0.46 -8.10 3.42
C THR A 72 0.18 -9.42 2.69
N MET A 73 -0.51 -9.38 1.55
CA MET A 73 -0.78 -10.55 0.72
C MET A 73 0.52 -11.19 0.19
N LEU A 74 1.48 -10.39 -0.27
CA LEU A 74 2.78 -10.88 -0.74
C LEU A 74 3.55 -11.60 0.37
N VAL A 75 3.58 -11.04 1.59
CA VAL A 75 4.24 -11.67 2.76
C VAL A 75 3.56 -12.99 3.15
N ARG A 76 2.25 -13.13 2.89
CA ARG A 76 1.49 -14.37 3.14
C ARG A 76 1.59 -15.38 1.99
N GLY A 77 2.39 -15.10 0.96
CA GLY A 77 2.61 -16.02 -0.16
C GLY A 77 1.48 -16.05 -1.19
N VAL A 78 0.58 -15.05 -1.21
CA VAL A 78 -0.46 -14.96 -2.23
C VAL A 78 0.17 -14.63 -3.58
N GLY A 79 -0.23 -15.34 -4.63
CA GLY A 79 0.31 -15.15 -5.98
C GLY A 79 0.03 -13.76 -6.54
N ILE A 80 0.97 -13.21 -7.32
CA ILE A 80 0.84 -11.86 -7.91
C ILE A 80 -0.42 -11.72 -8.78
N ARG A 81 -0.79 -12.78 -9.52
CA ARG A 81 -2.02 -12.85 -10.32
C ARG A 81 -3.27 -12.85 -9.44
N ASP A 82 -3.25 -13.61 -8.35
CA ASP A 82 -4.38 -13.68 -7.42
C ASP A 82 -4.59 -12.33 -6.73
N ILE A 83 -3.52 -11.65 -6.32
CA ILE A 83 -3.60 -10.29 -5.76
C ILE A 83 -4.23 -9.32 -6.77
N SER A 84 -3.79 -9.40 -8.04
CA SER A 84 -4.33 -8.58 -9.12
C SER A 84 -5.85 -8.78 -9.26
N GLU A 85 -6.31 -10.03 -9.16
CA GLU A 85 -7.71 -10.40 -9.28
C GLU A 85 -8.54 -10.02 -8.03
N ILE A 86 -8.01 -10.26 -6.83
CA ILE A 86 -8.67 -9.95 -5.55
C ILE A 86 -8.83 -8.43 -5.38
N GLU A 87 -7.75 -7.67 -5.57
CA GLU A 87 -7.74 -6.22 -5.37
C GLU A 87 -8.24 -5.44 -6.60
N LYS A 88 -8.50 -6.14 -7.72
CA LYS A 88 -8.93 -5.56 -9.01
C LYS A 88 -8.00 -4.43 -9.47
N VAL A 89 -6.70 -4.71 -9.41
CA VAL A 89 -5.62 -3.81 -9.87
C VAL A 89 -4.75 -4.51 -10.90
N SER A 90 -4.00 -3.75 -11.70
CA SER A 90 -3.10 -4.36 -12.69
C SER A 90 -1.95 -5.13 -12.03
N ILE A 91 -1.47 -6.18 -12.70
CA ILE A 91 -0.25 -6.91 -12.30
C ILE A 91 0.94 -5.94 -12.12
N ASN A 92 1.08 -4.97 -13.02
CA ASN A 92 2.13 -3.95 -12.95
C ASN A 92 2.04 -3.11 -11.67
N LYS A 93 0.82 -2.83 -11.16
CA LYS A 93 0.65 -2.14 -9.87
C LYS A 93 1.19 -3.00 -8.73
N VAL A 94 0.89 -4.30 -8.70
CA VAL A 94 1.39 -5.22 -7.67
C VAL A 94 2.92 -5.28 -7.70
N LEU A 95 3.52 -5.48 -8.88
CA LEU A 95 4.98 -5.48 -9.06
C LEU A 95 5.61 -4.14 -8.64
N SER A 96 4.98 -3.01 -8.98
CA SER A 96 5.48 -1.69 -8.58
C SER A 96 5.50 -1.50 -7.06
N VAL A 97 4.53 -2.08 -6.35
CA VAL A 97 4.48 -2.03 -4.88
C VAL A 97 5.61 -2.89 -4.31
N LEU A 98 5.83 -4.09 -4.85
CA LEU A 98 6.93 -4.97 -4.44
C LEU A 98 8.30 -4.29 -4.62
N VAL A 99 8.59 -3.74 -5.81
CA VAL A 99 9.87 -3.08 -6.10
C VAL A 99 10.09 -1.83 -5.23
N ARG A 100 9.03 -1.07 -4.95
CA ARG A 100 9.12 0.14 -4.11
C ARG A 100 9.19 -0.17 -2.62
N SER A 101 8.84 -1.39 -2.22
CA SER A 101 8.90 -1.84 -0.82
C SER A 101 10.34 -2.15 -0.42
N ASN A 102 11.16 -1.11 -0.32
CA ASN A 102 12.58 -1.23 0.02
C ASN A 102 12.75 -1.59 1.51
N HIS A 103 12.51 -2.86 1.85
CA HIS A 103 12.70 -3.40 3.19
C HIS A 103 14.13 -3.90 3.31
N LYS A 104 14.99 -3.08 3.94
CA LYS A 104 16.34 -3.51 4.29
C LYS A 104 16.29 -4.32 5.57
N ILE A 105 16.61 -5.60 5.48
CA ILE A 105 16.83 -6.46 6.63
C ILE A 105 18.17 -6.02 7.27
N LYS A 106 18.13 -5.54 8.51
CA LYS A 106 19.33 -5.14 9.26
C LYS A 106 19.47 -6.02 10.51
N PRO A 107 20.66 -6.60 10.77
CA PRO A 107 20.88 -7.36 12.00
C PRO A 107 20.67 -6.46 13.22
N LYS A 108 20.12 -7.05 14.30
CA LYS A 108 19.87 -6.31 15.55
C LYS A 108 21.13 -6.08 16.37
N GLN A 109 22.07 -7.01 16.29
CA GLN A 109 23.32 -7.00 17.01
C GLN A 109 24.41 -7.66 16.16
N SER A 110 25.66 -7.41 16.52
CA SER A 110 26.85 -7.90 15.84
C SER A 110 27.29 -9.29 16.29
N HIS A 111 26.98 -9.68 17.53
CA HIS A 111 27.37 -10.96 18.12
C HIS A 111 26.13 -11.72 18.59
N TYR A 112 26.12 -13.03 18.36
CA TYR A 112 25.02 -13.91 18.73
C TYR A 112 25.61 -15.20 19.31
N ASP A 113 25.17 -15.59 20.51
CA ASP A 113 25.81 -16.70 21.25
C ASP A 113 25.58 -18.06 20.59
N LYS A 114 24.35 -18.32 20.11
CA LYS A 114 23.92 -19.59 19.50
C LYS A 114 22.98 -19.35 18.31
N PRO A 115 23.50 -18.90 17.16
CA PRO A 115 22.69 -18.76 15.96
C PRO A 115 22.41 -20.15 15.34
N GLU A 116 21.15 -20.38 14.99
CA GLU A 116 20.75 -21.49 14.13
C GLU A 116 20.84 -20.99 12.67
N VAL A 117 21.57 -21.71 11.82
CA VAL A 117 21.79 -21.35 10.43
C VAL A 117 21.11 -22.36 9.54
N ASP A 118 20.42 -21.88 8.52
CA ASP A 118 19.75 -22.70 7.52
C ASP A 118 20.03 -22.16 6.12
N GLU A 119 19.92 -23.04 5.12
CA GLU A 119 20.18 -22.75 3.74
C GLU A 119 19.05 -23.22 2.83
N LEU A 120 18.67 -22.35 1.89
CA LEU A 120 17.77 -22.66 0.80
C LEU A 120 18.47 -22.31 -0.51
N TRP A 121 18.30 -23.12 -1.54
CA TRP A 121 18.71 -22.75 -2.89
C TRP A 121 17.48 -22.61 -3.79
N THR A 122 17.58 -21.70 -4.76
CA THR A 122 16.55 -21.45 -5.77
C THR A 122 17.21 -21.03 -7.08
N TYR A 123 16.42 -20.62 -8.06
CA TYR A 123 16.90 -20.08 -9.34
C TYR A 123 16.18 -18.78 -9.68
N VAL A 124 16.89 -17.86 -10.34
CA VAL A 124 16.33 -16.56 -10.75
C VAL A 124 16.35 -16.44 -12.27
N GLY A 125 15.16 -16.33 -12.87
CA GLY A 125 14.97 -16.19 -14.31
C GLY A 125 15.10 -17.51 -15.07
N ASN A 126 16.23 -18.21 -14.93
CA ASN A 126 16.46 -19.51 -15.57
C ASN A 126 17.14 -20.50 -14.63
N LYS A 127 17.05 -21.81 -14.93
CA LYS A 127 17.58 -22.90 -14.08
C LYS A 127 19.10 -22.95 -13.96
N LYS A 128 19.84 -22.27 -14.85
CA LYS A 128 21.31 -22.17 -14.79
C LYS A 128 21.75 -21.17 -13.73
N ASN A 129 20.95 -20.12 -13.50
CA ASN A 129 21.22 -19.10 -12.50
C ASN A 129 20.71 -19.54 -11.11
N LYS A 130 21.50 -20.38 -10.43
CA LYS A 130 21.22 -20.82 -9.06
C LYS A 130 21.59 -19.73 -8.06
N VAL A 131 20.74 -19.54 -7.06
CA VAL A 131 20.93 -18.56 -5.99
C VAL A 131 20.76 -19.28 -4.66
N TRP A 132 21.72 -19.10 -3.76
CA TRP A 132 21.62 -19.57 -2.38
C TRP A 132 21.16 -18.44 -1.48
N LEU A 133 20.22 -18.79 -0.61
CA LEU A 133 19.67 -17.98 0.44
C LEU A 133 20.07 -18.64 1.76
N ILE A 134 21.15 -18.14 2.35
CA ILE A 134 21.58 -18.56 3.68
C ILE A 134 20.97 -17.56 4.66
N TYR A 135 20.37 -18.04 5.74
CA TYR A 135 19.84 -17.21 6.82
C TYR A 135 20.17 -17.77 8.19
N ALA A 136 20.31 -16.88 9.17
CA ALA A 136 20.48 -17.24 10.57
C ALA A 136 19.31 -16.72 11.41
N TYR A 137 18.92 -17.46 12.44
CA TYR A 137 17.91 -17.04 13.41
C TYR A 137 18.26 -17.54 14.81
N ILE A 138 17.60 -16.97 15.81
CA ILE A 138 17.81 -17.31 17.22
C ILE A 138 16.44 -17.56 17.83
N ASN A 139 16.38 -18.65 18.60
CA ASN A 139 15.15 -19.17 19.21
C ASN A 139 14.48 -18.15 20.19
N SER A 140 15.23 -17.16 20.67
CA SER A 140 14.74 -16.09 21.57
C SER A 140 14.17 -14.85 20.88
N ASN A 141 13.51 -15.00 19.73
CA ASN A 141 12.94 -13.93 18.89
C ASN A 141 13.96 -13.06 18.14
N LYS A 142 14.27 -13.43 16.89
CA LYS A 142 14.14 -12.61 15.65
C LYS A 142 15.19 -13.02 14.59
N TYR A 143 14.72 -13.23 13.37
CA TYR A 143 15.44 -13.66 12.15
C TYR A 143 16.42 -12.62 11.61
N PHE A 144 17.68 -12.96 11.28
CA PHE A 144 18.55 -12.13 10.43
C PHE A 144 19.68 -12.90 9.71
N GLN A 145 19.72 -12.71 8.38
CA GLN A 145 20.88 -12.36 7.53
C GLN A 145 20.82 -13.11 6.20
N LEU A 146 20.39 -12.45 5.12
CA LEU A 146 20.48 -13.02 3.77
C LEU A 146 21.84 -12.65 3.17
N ASN A 147 22.74 -13.62 3.06
CA ASN A 147 23.94 -13.44 2.23
C ASN A 147 23.64 -13.94 0.82
N TYR A 148 23.51 -13.00 -0.12
CA TYR A 148 23.46 -13.30 -1.55
C TYR A 148 24.88 -13.61 -2.02
N LYS A 149 25.17 -14.87 -2.33
CA LYS A 149 26.42 -15.27 -2.97
C LYS A 149 26.10 -15.91 -4.32
N PRO A 150 26.28 -15.20 -5.45
CA PRO A 150 26.28 -15.83 -6.75
C PRO A 150 27.57 -16.65 -6.87
N PHE A 151 27.45 -17.91 -7.26
CA PHE A 151 28.57 -18.75 -7.70
C PHE A 151 28.55 -18.85 -9.22
#